data_AF-A0A350R3F2-F1
#
_entry.id   AF-A0A350R3F2-F1
#
_cell.length_a   1.000
_cell.length_b   1.000
_cell.length_c   1.000
_cell.angle_alpha   90.00
_cell.angle_beta   90.00
_cell.angle_gamma   90.00
#
_symmetry.space_group_name_H-M   'P 1'
#
loop_
_entity.id
_entity.type
_entity.pdbx_description
1 polymer ?
#
loop_
_entity_poly.entity_id
_entity_poly.type
_entity_poly.pdbx_seq_one_letter_code
_entity_poly.pdbx_strand_id
1 'polypeptide(L)' 'MGPPYKSPNSFNTNSLNELAKQLGISIPKAYELTKTPGFPAIRIGSRIIIPIDEYKKMVSGVK' A
#
# COMPACT_ATOMS: atom_id res chain seq x y z
N MET A 1 14.39 -25.30 1.86
CA MET A 1 13.93 -24.12 1.09
C MET A 1 12.53 -23.80 1.60
N GLY A 2 12.43 -22.89 2.57
CA GLY A 2 11.12 -22.55 3.16
C GLY A 2 10.20 -21.97 2.08
N PRO A 3 8.87 -22.19 2.16
CA PRO A 3 7.94 -21.52 1.26
C PRO A 3 8.20 -20.01 1.33
N PRO A 4 8.17 -19.27 0.20
CA PRO A 4 8.22 -17.82 0.27
C PRO A 4 7.07 -17.40 1.18
N TYR A 5 7.37 -16.61 2.22
CA TYR A 5 6.40 -16.13 3.19
C TYR A 5 5.28 -15.32 2.51
N LYS A 6 4.31 -16.01 1.90
CA LYS A 6 2.95 -15.51 1.70
C LYS A 6 2.11 -16.19 2.76
N SER A 7 2.08 -15.56 3.93
CA SER A 7 1.15 -15.91 4.99
C SER A 7 -0.29 -15.84 4.44
N PRO A 8 -1.12 -16.87 4.69
CA PRO A 8 -2.49 -16.97 4.15
C PRO A 8 -3.48 -15.93 4.72
N ASN A 9 -3.06 -15.06 5.63
CA ASN A 9 -3.86 -13.93 6.11
C ASN A 9 -3.58 -12.66 5.30
N SER A 10 -3.87 -12.68 3.99
CA SER A 10 -3.86 -11.47 3.15
C SER A 10 -4.98 -10.52 3.57
N PHE A 11 -4.84 -9.88 4.73
CA PHE A 11 -5.69 -8.79 5.18
C PHE A 11 -5.42 -7.56 4.32
N ASN A 12 -5.91 -7.54 3.07
CA ASN A 12 -6.14 -6.36 2.22
C ASN A 12 -5.19 -5.14 2.36
N THR A 13 -3.91 -5.33 2.66
CA THR A 13 -2.97 -4.26 3.02
C THR A 13 -1.69 -4.47 2.22
N ASN A 14 -1.40 -3.52 1.32
CA ASN A 14 -0.12 -3.52 0.61
C ASN A 14 0.94 -2.85 1.47
N SER A 15 2.13 -3.47 1.56
CA SER A 15 3.30 -2.78 2.10
C SER A 15 3.76 -1.70 1.12
N LEU A 16 4.47 -0.70 1.62
CA LEU A 16 5.06 0.39 0.83
C LEU A 16 5.88 -0.09 -0.38
N ASN A 17 6.57 -1.22 -0.23
CA ASN A 17 7.34 -1.87 -1.28
C ASN A 17 6.47 -2.45 -2.40
N GLU A 18 5.29 -2.97 -2.05
CA GLU A 18 4.36 -3.52 -3.02
C GLU A 18 3.65 -2.40 -3.78
N LEU A 19 3.26 -1.32 -3.08
CA LEU A 19 2.75 -0.10 -3.70
C LEU A 19 3.74 0.51 -4.70
N ALA A 20 5.01 0.63 -4.32
CA ALA A 20 6.07 1.15 -5.18
C ALA A 20 6.21 0.32 -6.47
N LYS A 21 6.21 -1.02 -6.35
CA LYS A 21 6.24 -1.93 -7.50
C LYS A 21 5.00 -1.82 -8.38
N GLN A 22 3.80 -1.73 -7.78
CA GLN A 22 2.56 -1.60 -8.53
C GLN A 22 2.46 -0.29 -9.31
N LEU A 23 2.99 0.80 -8.76
CA LEU A 23 3.02 2.11 -9.39
C LEU A 23 4.23 2.32 -10.30
N GLY A 24 5.21 1.41 -10.29
CA GLY A 24 6.47 1.57 -11.03
C GLY A 24 7.31 2.74 -10.52
N ILE A 25 7.20 3.11 -9.24
CA ILE A 25 7.92 4.22 -8.61
C ILE A 25 8.89 3.73 -7.55
N SER A 26 9.83 4.59 -7.16
CA SER A 26 10.75 4.30 -6.05
C SER A 26 10.04 4.31 -4.69
N ILE A 27 10.54 3.50 -3.74
CA ILE A 27 10.07 3.44 -2.34
C ILE A 27 9.90 4.80 -1.67
N PRO A 28 10.89 5.73 -1.71
CA PRO A 28 10.72 7.06 -1.13
C PRO A 28 9.58 7.83 -1.80
N LYS A 29 9.37 7.68 -3.11
CA LYS A 29 8.27 8.31 -3.84
C LYS A 29 6.91 7.77 -3.38
N ALA A 30 6.81 6.46 -3.19
CA ALA A 30 5.62 5.85 -2.61
C ALA A 30 5.37 6.34 -1.18
N TYR A 31 6.42 6.57 -0.39
CA TYR A 31 6.30 7.11 0.97
C TYR A 31 5.78 8.55 0.98
N GLU A 32 6.23 9.39 0.04
CA GLU A 32 5.68 10.73 -0.15
C GLU A 32 4.20 10.69 -0.55
N LEU A 33 3.77 9.73 -1.37
CA LEU A 33 2.35 9.54 -1.69
C LEU A 33 1.55 9.22 -0.43
N THR A 34 2.05 8.35 0.45
CA THR A 34 1.36 8.06 1.73
C THR A 34 1.25 9.27 2.67
N LYS A 35 2.05 10.33 2.45
CA LYS A 35 1.98 11.59 3.19
C LYS A 35 1.06 12.62 2.51
N THR A 36 0.61 12.35 1.29
CA THR A 36 -0.23 13.28 0.53
C THR A 36 -1.64 13.27 1.12
N PRO A 37 -2.25 14.44 1.40
CA PRO A 37 -3.62 14.50 1.87
C PRO A 37 -4.57 13.91 0.82
N GLY A 38 -5.41 12.96 1.25
CA GLY A 38 -6.31 12.20 0.36
C GLY A 38 -5.78 10.85 -0.11
N PHE A 39 -4.52 10.52 0.18
CA PHE A 39 -4.01 9.18 -0.07
C PHE A 39 -4.50 8.20 1.03
N PRO A 40 -4.98 7.00 0.66
CA PRO A 40 -5.44 6.02 1.63
C PRO A 40 -4.25 5.31 2.30
N ALA A 41 -3.71 5.95 3.34
CA ALA A 41 -2.67 5.41 4.18
C ALA A 41 -3.03 5.60 5.66
N ILE A 42 -3.07 4.49 6.39
CA ILE A 42 -3.34 4.46 7.83
C ILE A 42 -2.00 4.34 8.54
N ARG A 43 -1.70 5.31 9.42
CA ARG A 43 -0.49 5.32 10.26
C ARG A 43 -0.84 4.86 11.66
N ILE A 44 -0.40 3.67 12.04
CA ILE A 44 -0.54 3.12 13.39
C ILE A 44 0.85 3.09 14.03
N GLY A 45 1.17 4.12 14.83
CA GLY A 45 2.50 4.32 15.37
C GLY A 45 3.55 4.43 14.26
N SER A 46 4.54 3.53 14.26
CA SER A 46 5.59 3.47 13.22
C SER A 46 5.20 2.67 11.98
N ARG A 47 4.02 2.04 11.95
CA ARG A 47 3.57 1.21 10.82
C ARG A 47 2.69 2.03 9.88
N ILE A 48 2.95 1.90 8.59
CA ILE A 48 2.11 2.44 7.52
C ILE A 48 1.38 1.27 6.88
N ILE A 49 0.05 1.35 6.89
CA ILE A 49 -0.88 0.36 6.37
C ILE A 49 -1.58 1.01 5.18
N ILE A 50 -1.44 0.44 3.98
CA ILE A 50 -2.12 0.94 2.78
C ILE A 50 -3.31 0.00 2.50
N PRO A 51 -4.54 0.37 2.86
CA PRO A 51 -5.73 -0.41 2.56
C PRO A 51 -5.94 -0.52 1.05
N ILE A 52 -5.91 -1.75 0.53
CA ILE A 52 -6.07 -2.05 -0.89
C ILE A 52 -7.45 -1.63 -1.40
N ASP A 53 -8.50 -1.72 -0.56
CA ASP A 53 -9.87 -1.34 -0.93
C ASP A 53 -9.97 0.16 -1.26
N GLU A 54 -9.50 1.02 -0.36
CA GLU A 54 -9.48 2.47 -0.58
C GLU A 54 -8.53 2.86 -1.69
N TYR A 55 -7.35 2.22 -1.78
CA TYR A 55 -6.44 2.42 -2.89
C TYR A 55 -7.10 2.08 -4.24
N LYS A 56 -7.79 0.93 -4.33
CA LYS A 56 -8.55 0.53 -5.52
C LYS A 56 -9.67 1.52 -5.85
N LYS A 57 -10.39 2.05 -4.87
CA LYS A 57 -11.38 3.11 -5.09
C LYS A 57 -10.73 4.36 -5.70
N MET A 58 -9.57 4.77 -5.19
CA MET A 58 -8.81 5.91 -5.70
C MET A 58 -8.32 5.69 -7.14
N VAL A 59 -7.71 4.53 -7.45
CA VAL A 59 -7.23 4.26 -8.82
C VAL A 59 -8.34 3.92 -9.81
N SER A 60 -9.47 3.35 -9.34
CA SER A 60 -10.58 3.00 -10.23
C SER A 60 -11.43 4.20 -10.60
N GLY A 61 -11.42 5.30 -9.84
CA GLY A 61 -11.92 6.60 -10.29
C GLY A 61 -13.31 6.56 -10.93
N VAL A 62 -14.23 5.72 -10.42
CA VAL A 62 -15.64 5.72 -10.84
C VAL A 62 -16.51 6.39 -9.76
N LYS A 63 -16.24 7.68 -9.52
CA LYS A 63 -17.16 8.81 -9.69
C LYS A 63 -16.59 10.07 -9.03
#